data_AF-A0A3S1GYR3-F1
#
_entry.id   AF-A0A3S1GYR3-F1
#
_cell.length_a   1.000
_cell.length_b   1.000
_cell.length_c   1.000
_cell.angle_alpha   90.00
_cell.angle_beta   90.00
_cell.angle_gamma   90.00
#
_symmetry.space_group_name_H-M   'P 1'
#
loop_
_entity.id
_entity.type
_entity.pdbx_description
1 polymer ?
#
loop_
_entity_poly.entity_id
_entity_poly.type
_entity_poly.pdbx_seq_one_letter_code
_entity_poly.pdbx_strand_id
1 'polypeptide(L)' 'KGTVELTLADERFTMNEGDSIEYATSTPHRTVNIGKTPAQVLWIIAPPTSGAAELNQYTPGQGSQPGGQK' A
#
# COMPACT_ATOMS: atom_id res chain seq x y z
N LYS A 1 -4.81 10.15 -4.67
CA LYS A 1 -6.23 10.58 -4.52
C LYS A 1 -6.94 9.64 -3.55
N GLY A 2 -7.87 10.15 -2.73
CA GLY A 2 -8.63 9.37 -1.74
C GLY A 2 -8.15 9.60 -0.31
N THR A 3 -8.80 8.92 0.64
CA THR A 3 -8.47 9.01 2.08
C THR A 3 -8.25 7.60 2.63
N VAL A 4 -7.10 7.38 3.26
CA VAL A 4 -6.75 6.09 3.87
C VAL A 4 -6.52 6.25 5.36
N GLU A 5 -6.92 5.26 6.14
CA GLU A 5 -6.44 5.11 7.51
C GLU A 5 -5.24 4.16 7.48
N LEU A 6 -4.13 4.60 8.05
CA LEU A 6 -2.96 3.77 8.32
C LEU A 6 -2.89 3.50 9.82
N THR A 7 -2.88 2.23 10.20
CA THR A 7 -2.56 1.81 11.57
C THR A 7 -1.10 1.38 11.63
N LEU A 8 -0.33 1.94 12.57
CA LEU A 8 1.05 1.54 12.89
C LEU A 8 1.12 1.20 14.39
N ALA A 9 1.39 -0.07 14.70
CA ALA A 9 1.23 -0.59 16.06
C ALA A 9 -0.16 -0.22 16.64
N ASP A 10 -0.20 0.61 17.68
CA ASP A 10 -1.43 1.03 18.35
C ASP A 10 -1.95 2.40 17.89
N GLU A 11 -1.23 3.06 16.98
CA GLU A 11 -1.55 4.40 16.49
C GLU A 11 -2.30 4.35 15.16
N ARG A 12 -3.22 5.32 14.96
CA ARG A 12 -4.00 5.48 13.72
C ARG A 12 -3.80 6.87 13.13
N PHE A 13 -3.57 6.90 11.83
CA PHE A 13 -3.33 8.10 11.05
C PHE A 13 -4.32 8.18 9.88
N THR A 14 -5.03 9.30 9.76
CA THR A 14 -5.80 9.62 8.55
C THR A 14 -4.87 10.28 7.55
N MET A 15 -4.69 9.68 6.38
CA MET A 15 -3.88 10.24 5.30
C MET A 15 -4.75 10.68 4.14
N ASN A 16 -4.48 11.90 3.67
CA ASN A 16 -5.13 12.52 2.52
C ASN A 16 -4.16 12.60 1.33
N GLU A 17 -4.66 13.12 0.22
CA GLU A 17 -3.83 13.39 -0.95
C GLU A 17 -2.71 14.39 -0.63
N GLY A 18 -1.48 14.02 -0.96
CA GLY A 18 -0.29 14.83 -0.69
C GLY A 18 0.45 14.43 0.60
N ASP A 19 -0.21 13.72 1.53
CA ASP A 19 0.44 13.22 2.74
C ASP A 19 1.41 12.09 2.40
N SER A 20 2.51 12.02 3.14
CA SER A 20 3.52 10.96 3.03
C SER A 20 3.89 10.46 4.43
N ILE A 21 4.28 9.19 4.51
CA ILE A 21 4.73 8.58 5.76
C ILE A 21 5.87 7.61 5.50
N GLU A 22 6.77 7.52 6.46
CA GLU A 22 7.86 6.56 6.50
C GLU A 22 7.78 5.77 7.81
N TYR A 23 7.96 4.46 7.74
CA TYR A 23 8.01 3.60 8.91
C TYR A 23 8.79 2.32 8.63
N ALA A 24 9.31 1.69 9.68
CA ALA A 24 9.99 0.41 9.56
C ALA A 24 9.01 -0.69 9.16
N THR A 25 9.30 -1.46 8.11
CA THR A 25 8.39 -2.53 7.63
C THR A 25 8.11 -3.61 8.69
N SER A 26 8.99 -3.77 9.68
CA SER A 26 8.80 -4.66 10.84
C SER A 26 7.73 -4.16 11.82
N THR A 27 7.33 -2.89 11.76
CA THR A 27 6.22 -2.36 12.56
C THR A 27 4.92 -2.99 12.04
N PRO A 28 4.12 -3.67 12.89
CA PRO A 28 2.81 -4.17 12.49
C PRO A 28 1.96 -3.05 11.91
N HIS A 29 1.45 -3.24 10.69
CA HIS A 29 0.77 -2.20 9.94
C HIS A 29 -0.46 -2.70 9.19
N ARG A 30 -1.44 -1.81 9.03
CA ARG A 30 -2.65 -2.06 8.23
C ARG A 30 -3.11 -0.78 7.55
N THR A 31 -3.42 -0.87 6.26
CA THR A 31 -3.97 0.25 5.48
C THR A 31 -5.41 -0.06 5.09
N VAL A 32 -6.32 0.89 5.30
CA VAL A 32 -7.74 0.78 4.94
C VAL A 32 -8.15 1.99 4.12
N ASN A 33 -8.79 1.76 2.99
CA ASN A 33 -9.52 2.83 2.31
C ASN A 33 -10.80 3.15 3.10
N ILE A 34 -10.82 4.31 3.75
CA ILE A 34 -11.97 4.80 4.53
C ILE A 34 -12.81 5.83 3.75
N GLY A 35 -12.39 6.17 2.52
CA GLY A 35 -13.08 7.08 1.64
C GLY A 35 -14.24 6.42 0.87
N LYS A 36 -15.08 7.26 0.25
CA LYS A 36 -16.21 6.82 -0.60
C LYS A 36 -15.78 6.43 -2.03
N THR A 37 -14.53 6.67 -2.38
CA THR A 37 -13.96 6.41 -3.70
C THR A 37 -12.70 5.56 -3.58
N PRO A 38 -12.27 4.87 -4.64
CA PRO A 38 -10.99 4.17 -4.64
C PRO A 38 -9.83 5.11 -4.28
N ALA A 39 -9.03 4.72 -3.28
CA ALA A 39 -7.80 5.40 -2.93
C ALA A 39 -6.62 4.88 -3.79
N GLN A 40 -5.74 5.79 -4.20
CA GLN A 40 -4.51 5.47 -4.91
C GLN A 40 -3.32 5.85 -4.02
N VAL A 41 -2.46 4.87 -3.74
CA VAL A 41 -1.31 4.98 -2.85
C VAL A 41 -0.06 4.47 -3.59
N LEU A 42 1.04 5.22 -3.52
CA LEU A 42 2.35 4.74 -3.96
C LEU A 42 3.07 4.15 -2.76
N TRP A 43 3.46 2.88 -2.87
CA TRP A 43 4.17 2.16 -1.83
C TRP A 43 5.62 1.91 -2.24
N ILE A 44 6.58 2.42 -1.46
CA ILE A 44 8.01 2.24 -1.71
C ILE A 44 8.60 1.43 -0.55
N ILE A 45 9.32 0.35 -0.86
CA ILE A 45 10.00 -0.48 0.12
C ILE A 45 11.49 -0.48 -0.20
N ALA A 46 12.31 -0.06 0.76
CA ALA A 46 13.76 -0.02 0.64
C ALA A 46 14.45 -0.48 1.94
N PRO A 47 15.43 -1.41 1.89
CA PRO A 47 15.84 -2.18 0.71
C PRO A 47 14.70 -3.10 0.22
N PRO A 48 14.70 -3.50 -1.07
CA PRO A 48 13.62 -4.33 -1.59
C PRO A 48 13.56 -5.66 -0.84
N THR A 49 12.35 -6.11 -0.52
CA THR A 49 12.10 -7.39 0.16
C THR A 49 12.35 -8.61 -0.73
N SER A 50 12.46 -8.40 -2.05
CA SER A 50 12.78 -9.43 -3.03
C SER A 50 14.01 -9.03 -3.84
N GLY A 51 14.83 -10.02 -4.18
CA GLY A 51 15.97 -9.84 -5.08
C GLY A 51 15.51 -9.61 -6.53
N ALA A 52 16.39 -9.02 -7.35
CA ALA A 52 16.11 -8.77 -8.77
C ALA A 52 15.73 -10.04 -9.55
N ALA A 53 16.34 -11.18 -9.20
CA ALA A 53 16.04 -12.47 -9.84
C ALA A 53 14.58 -12.93 -9.58
N GLU A 54 14.07 -12.68 -8.38
CA GLU A 54 12.70 -13.03 -7.98
C GLU A 54 11.68 -12.11 -8.65
N LEU A 55 11.96 -10.81 -8.71
CA LEU A 55 11.12 -9.82 -9.39
C LEU A 55 10.99 -10.08 -10.90
N ASN A 56 12.06 -10.52 -11.57
CA ASN A 56 12.04 -10.84 -13.01
C ASN A 56 11.12 -12.01 -13.37
N GLN A 57 10.80 -12.86 -12.39
CA GLN A 57 9.92 -14.02 -12.56
C GLN A 57 8.47 -13.71 -12.14
N TYR A 58 8.22 -12.54 -11.56
CA TYR A 58 6.89 -12.17 -11.08
C TYR A 58 5.90 -12.06 -12.23
N THR A 59 4.88 -12.92 -12.21
CA THR A 59 3.71 -12.84 -13.08
C THR A 59 2.52 -12.43 -12.21
N PRO A 60 1.94 -11.22 -12.40
CA PRO A 60 0.75 -10.82 -11.66
C PRO A 60 -0.37 -11.84 -11.88
N GLY A 61 -1.01 -12.30 -10.80
CA GLY A 61 -2.18 -13.16 -10.91
C GLY A 61 -3.34 -12.40 -11.59
N GLN A 62 -4.25 -13.12 -12.28
CA GLN A 62 -5.40 -12.52 -12.98
C GLN A 62 -6.32 -11.66 -12.06
N GLY A 63 -6.23 -11.80 -10.74
CA GLY A 63 -6.97 -10.99 -9.76
C GLY A 63 -6.26 -9.70 -9.29
N SER A 64 -5.04 -9.43 -9.77
CA SER A 64 -4.22 -8.30 -9.30
C SER A 64 -4.41 -7.01 -10.12
N GLN A 65 -5.32 -6.99 -11.10
CA GLN A 65 -5.64 -5.76 -11.83
C GLN A 65 -6.50 -4.84 -10.95
N PRO A 66 -6.01 -3.64 -10.57
CA PRO A 66 -6.86 -2.63 -9.97
C PRO A 66 -7.76 -2.08 -11.08
N GLY A 67 -9.02 -2.53 -11.11
CA GLY A 67 -10.03 -2.04 -12.07
C GLY A 67 -10.89 -3.07 -12.77
N GLY A 68 -10.85 -4.35 -12.38
CA GLY A 68 -11.80 -5.35 -12.89
C GLY A 68 -13.25 -5.02 -12.46
N GLN A 69 -13.99 -4.33 -13.32
CA GLN A 69 -15.43 -4.15 -13.19
C GLN A 69 -16.13 -5.50 -13.04
N LYS A 70 -16.94 -5.65 -11.99
CA LYS A 70 -18.17 -6.43 -12.02
C LYS A 70 -19.33 -5.47 -11.90
#